data_AF-A0A820SA51-F1
#
_entry.id   AF-A0A820SA51-F1
#
_cell.length_a   1.000
_cell.length_b   1.000
_cell.length_c   1.000
_cell.angle_alpha   90.00
_cell.angle_beta   90.00
_cell.angle_gamma   90.00
#
_symmetry.space_group_name_H-M   'P 1'
#
loop_
_entity.id
_entity.type
_entity.pdbx_description
1 polymer ?
#
loop_
_entity_poly.entity_id
_entity_poly.type
_entity_poly.pdbx_seq_one_letter_code
_entity_poly.pdbx_strand_id
1 'polypeptide(L)'
;NADECSVIYPPNGIIPFYGFSMLVAPMCFVFEDPIHLYFIFQQFYMKYFFHLHHISASPKAIIGLCVLFESLLRQISSELWFHLQEIQVQP
;
A
#
# COMPACT_ATOMS: atom_id res chain seq x y z
N ASN A 1 -33.83 22.47 -9.99
CA ASN A 1 -32.61 22.86 -10.74
C ASN A 1 -31.48 23.21 -9.77
N ALA A 2 -30.84 22.19 -9.21
CA ALA A 2 -29.53 22.27 -8.54
C ALA A 2 -29.10 20.86 -8.10
N ASP A 3 -29.07 19.89 -9.03
CA ASP A 3 -28.29 18.67 -8.80
C ASP A 3 -26.91 18.95 -9.39
N GLU A 4 -26.07 19.61 -8.60
CA GLU A 4 -24.66 19.84 -8.91
C GLU A 4 -24.00 18.47 -9.09
N CYS A 5 -23.73 18.13 -10.35
CA CYS A 5 -22.97 16.97 -10.76
C CYS A 5 -21.56 17.10 -10.16
N SER A 6 -21.36 16.54 -8.97
CA SER A 6 -20.04 16.41 -8.36
C SER A 6 -19.21 15.50 -9.26
N VAL A 7 -18.43 16.12 -10.13
CA VAL A 7 -17.46 15.40 -10.95
C VAL A 7 -16.46 14.77 -9.99
N ILE A 8 -16.59 13.46 -9.75
CA ILE A 8 -15.63 12.70 -8.96
C ILE A 8 -14.34 12.68 -9.77
N TYR A 9 -13.46 13.63 -9.49
CA TYR A 9 -12.11 13.63 -10.03
C TYR A 9 -11.16 12.96 -9.03
N PRO A 10 -10.29 12.04 -9.48
CA PRO A 10 -10.19 11.51 -10.85
C PRO A 10 -11.31 10.50 -11.22
N PRO A 11 -11.60 10.29 -12.53
CA PRO A 11 -12.67 9.39 -13.00
C PRO A 11 -12.55 7.93 -12.53
N ASN A 12 -11.37 7.51 -12.08
CA ASN A 12 -11.12 6.18 -11.51
C ASN A 12 -11.43 6.10 -10.01
N GLY A 13 -11.87 7.20 -9.38
CA GLY A 13 -12.21 7.29 -7.96
C GLY A 13 -11.02 7.22 -7.00
N ILE A 14 -9.78 7.18 -7.50
CA ILE A 14 -8.58 7.10 -6.65
C ILE A 14 -8.16 8.50 -6.24
N ILE A 15 -8.47 8.88 -5.01
CA ILE A 15 -8.02 10.16 -4.43
C ILE A 15 -6.59 9.97 -3.90
N PRO A 16 -5.59 10.74 -4.40
CA PRO A 16 -4.24 10.67 -3.86
C PRO A 16 -4.22 11.04 -2.37
N PHE A 17 -3.68 10.16 -1.54
CA PHE A 17 -3.47 10.39 -0.11
C PHE A 17 -2.05 10.88 0.17
N TYR A 18 -1.81 11.35 1.39
CA TYR A 18 -0.48 11.75 1.84
C TYR A 18 0.48 10.55 1.80
N GLY A 19 1.46 10.59 0.90
CA GLY A 19 2.39 9.48 0.66
C GLY A 19 2.08 8.63 -0.56
N PHE A 20 1.04 8.93 -1.35
CA PHE A 20 0.76 8.23 -2.61
C PHE A 20 1.98 8.22 -3.56
N SER A 21 2.70 9.33 -3.64
CA SER A 21 3.92 9.45 -4.45
C SER A 21 5.06 8.54 -3.97
N MET A 22 5.06 8.09 -2.72
CA MET A 22 6.07 7.16 -2.22
C MET A 22 6.00 5.78 -2.89
N LEU A 23 4.82 5.40 -3.41
CA LEU A 23 4.64 4.16 -4.15
C LEU A 23 5.35 4.17 -5.51
N VAL A 24 5.44 5.35 -6.14
CA VAL A 24 6.07 5.52 -7.46
C VAL A 24 7.53 5.98 -7.35
N ALA A 25 7.93 6.60 -6.24
CA ALA A 25 9.29 7.10 -6.01
C ALA A 25 10.43 6.13 -6.38
N PRO A 26 10.44 4.85 -5.95
CA PRO A 26 11.50 3.92 -6.35
C PRO A 26 11.46 3.60 -7.85
N MET A 27 10.28 3.62 -8.47
CA MET A 27 10.15 3.39 -9.91
C MET A 27 10.67 4.58 -10.72
N CYS A 28 10.50 5.81 -10.23
CA CYS A 28 11.09 7.00 -10.86
C CYS A 28 12.62 6.95 -10.96
N PHE A 29 13.28 6.20 -10.08
CA PHE A 29 14.72 5.97 -10.16
C PHE A 29 15.10 4.93 -11.23
N VAL A 30 14.23 3.93 -11.45
CA VAL A 30 14.50 2.81 -12.36
C VAL A 30 14.10 3.12 -13.81
N PHE A 31 13.02 3.87 -14.01
CA PHE A 31 12.47 4.16 -15.34
C PHE A 31 12.77 5.60 -15.75
N GLU A 32 13.51 5.77 -16.84
CA GLU A 32 13.80 7.09 -17.43
C GLU A 32 12.59 7.64 -18.22
N ASP A 33 11.86 6.77 -18.92
CA ASP A 33 10.69 7.17 -19.71
C ASP A 33 9.43 7.28 -18.82
N PRO A 34 8.84 8.48 -18.67
CA PRO A 34 7.64 8.67 -17.84
C PRO A 34 6.41 7.95 -18.39
N ILE A 35 6.31 7.70 -19.70
CA ILE A 35 5.18 6.99 -20.29
C ILE A 35 5.22 5.52 -19.89
N HIS A 36 6.37 4.87 -20.06
CA HIS A 36 6.59 3.51 -19.59
C HIS A 36 6.36 3.38 -18.07
N LEU A 37 6.93 4.31 -17.29
CA LEU A 37 6.75 4.37 -15.84
C LEU A 37 5.27 4.37 -15.45
N TYR A 38 4.45 5.19 -16.13
CA TYR A 38 3.01 5.26 -15.86
C TYR A 38 2.33 3.89 -16.03
N PHE A 39 2.59 3.20 -17.14
CA PHE A 39 1.96 1.90 -17.38
C PHE A 39 2.42 0.85 -16.38
N ILE A 40 3.70 0.83 -16.02
CA ILE A 40 4.21 -0.08 -14.97
C ILE A 40 3.55 0.24 -13.63
N PHE A 41 3.54 1.51 -13.22
CA PHE A 41 2.93 1.93 -11.98
C PHE A 41 1.44 1.58 -11.93
N GLN A 42 0.70 1.76 -13.03
CA GLN A 42 -0.70 1.37 -13.14
C GLN A 42 -0.89 -0.12 -12.85
N GLN A 43 -0.06 -0.99 -13.45
CA GLN A 43 -0.15 -2.44 -13.22
C GLN A 43 0.17 -2.82 -11.78
N PHE A 44 1.22 -2.22 -11.20
CA PHE A 44 1.57 -2.42 -9.79
C PHE A 44 0.46 -1.95 -8.84
N TYR A 45 -0.14 -0.80 -9.16
CA TYR A 45 -1.19 -0.22 -8.35
C TYR A 45 -2.42 -1.13 -8.33
N MET A 46 -2.91 -1.53 -9.50
CA MET A 46 -4.11 -2.38 -9.60
C MET A 46 -3.91 -3.77 -9.01
N LYS A 47 -2.68 -4.31 -9.08
CA LYS A 47 -2.39 -5.67 -8.61
C LYS A 47 -2.01 -5.76 -7.13
N TYR A 48 -1.34 -4.74 -6.59
CA TYR A 48 -0.76 -4.81 -5.25
C TYR A 48 -1.14 -3.59 -4.40
N PHE A 49 -0.83 -2.37 -4.85
CA PHE A 49 -0.95 -1.20 -3.96
C PHE A 49 -2.40 -0.86 -3.58
N PHE A 50 -3.35 -1.12 -4.48
CA PHE A 50 -4.78 -0.93 -4.19
C PHE A 50 -5.24 -1.70 -2.94
N HIS A 51 -4.67 -2.88 -2.69
CA HIS A 51 -4.98 -3.69 -1.50
C HIS A 51 -4.46 -3.10 -0.19
N LEU A 52 -3.50 -2.17 -0.27
CA LEU A 52 -2.94 -1.49 0.90
C LEU A 52 -3.83 -0.35 1.42
N HIS A 53 -4.81 0.08 0.62
CA HIS A 53 -5.64 1.27 0.91
C HIS A 53 -7.03 0.94 1.46
N HIS A 54 -7.39 -0.34 1.58
CA HIS A 54 -8.68 -0.74 2.12
C HIS A 54 -8.53 -1.89 3.11
N ILE A 55 -9.37 -1.87 4.14
CA ILE A 55 -9.46 -2.96 5.10
C ILE A 55 -10.29 -4.07 4.47
N SER A 56 -9.70 -5.27 4.34
CA SER A 56 -10.41 -6.47 3.95
C SER A 56 -9.80 -7.70 4.62
N ALA A 57 -10.54 -8.81 4.61
CA ALA A 57 -10.06 -10.11 5.07
C ALA A 57 -9.11 -10.80 4.07
N SER A 58 -8.75 -10.14 2.96
CA SER A 58 -7.82 -10.69 1.97
C SER A 58 -6.42 -10.81 2.56
N PRO A 59 -5.72 -11.95 2.41
CA PRO A 59 -4.32 -12.09 2.82
C PRO A 59 -3.37 -11.09 2.13
N LYS A 60 -3.79 -10.52 1.00
CA LYS A 60 -3.02 -9.53 0.22
C LYS A 60 -3.27 -8.08 0.66
N ALA A 61 -4.28 -7.86 1.51
CA ALA A 61 -4.55 -6.53 2.06
C ALA A 61 -3.60 -6.21 3.20
N ILE A 62 -3.58 -4.93 3.60
CA ILE A 62 -2.64 -4.43 4.61
C ILE A 62 -2.67 -5.26 5.91
N ILE A 63 -3.85 -5.62 6.41
CA ILE A 63 -3.99 -6.43 7.63
C ILE A 63 -3.42 -7.84 7.44
N GLY A 64 -3.67 -8.47 6.29
CA GLY A 64 -3.11 -9.78 5.96
C GLY A 64 -1.58 -9.76 5.91
N LEU A 65 -1.00 -8.67 5.38
CA LEU A 65 0.44 -8.47 5.35
C LEU A 65 1.04 -8.24 6.74
N CYS A 66 0.38 -7.49 7.62
CA CYS A 66 0.81 -7.31 9.02
C CYS A 66 0.84 -8.66 9.76
N VAL A 67 -0.22 -9.47 9.63
CA VAL A 67 -0.27 -10.81 10.25
C VAL A 67 0.83 -11.72 9.70
N LEU A 68 1.07 -11.66 8.38
CA LEU A 68 2.18 -12.39 7.76
C LEU A 68 3.53 -11.92 8.31
N PHE A 69 3.75 -10.61 8.42
CA PHE A 69 4.97 -10.03 8.97
C PHE A 69 5.21 -10.49 10.41
N GLU A 70 4.20 -10.41 11.28
CA GLU A 70 4.28 -10.90 12.66
C GLU A 70 4.64 -12.40 12.72
N SER A 71 4.01 -13.20 11.86
CA SER A 71 4.24 -14.64 11.78
C SER A 71 5.68 -14.95 11.35
N LEU A 72 6.18 -14.24 10.34
CA LEU A 72 7.56 -14.38 9.86
C LEU A 72 8.56 -13.88 10.90
N LEU A 73 8.30 -12.76 11.57
CA LEU A 73 9.14 -12.21 12.62
C LEU A 73 9.31 -13.22 13.76
N ARG A 74 8.21 -13.82 14.22
CA ARG A 74 8.24 -14.85 15.28
C ARG A 74 9.01 -16.10 14.85
N GLN A 75 8.92 -16.49 13.58
CA GLN A 75 9.63 -17.66 13.05
C GLN A 75 11.13 -17.42 12.86
N ILE A 76 11.51 -16.23 12.41
CA ILE A 76 12.90 -15.89 12.06
C ILE A 76 13.68 -15.43 13.30
N SER A 77 13.05 -14.66 14.20
CA SER A 77 13.67 -14.17 15.43
C SER A 77 12.64 -14.03 16.55
N SER A 78 12.50 -15.09 17.35
CA SER A 78 11.64 -15.08 18.54
C SER A 78 12.15 -14.11 19.61
N GLU A 79 13.46 -13.90 19.72
CA GLU A 79 14.06 -12.94 20.67
C GLU A 79 13.61 -11.51 20.34
N LEU A 80 13.70 -11.10 19.06
CA LEU A 80 13.24 -9.78 18.64
C LEU A 80 11.72 -9.63 18.85
N TRP A 81 10.96 -10.68 18.55
CA TRP A 81 9.52 -10.69 18.82
C TRP A 81 9.22 -10.42 20.30
N PHE A 82 9.84 -11.16 21.22
CA PHE A 82 9.60 -10.98 22.66
C PHE A 82 10.07 -9.60 23.15
N HIS A 83 11.21 -9.12 22.67
CA HIS A 83 11.71 -7.79 23.01
C HIS A 83 10.71 -6.69 22.61
N LEU A 84 10.17 -6.75 21.39
CA LEU A 84 9.15 -5.80 20.92
C LEU A 84 7.89 -5.84 21.79
N GLN A 85 7.45 -7.03 22.22
CA GLN A 85 6.34 -7.17 23.15
C GLN A 85 6.62 -6.58 24.53
N GLU A 86 7.83 -6.78 25.07
CA GLU A 86 8.25 -6.21 26.36
C GLU A 86 8.19 -4.68 26.35
N ILE A 87 8.62 -4.05 25.25
CA ILE A 87 8.59 -2.59 25.10
C ILE A 87 7.26 -2.05 24.56
N GLN A 88 6.22 -2.91 24.45
CA GLN A 88 4.88 -2.55 23.98
C GLN A 88 4.85 -1.95 22.56
N VAL A 89 5.79 -2.35 21.71
CA VAL A 89 5.80 -2.01 20.29
C VAL A 89 5.09 -3.11 19.52
N GLN A 90 3.98 -2.74 18.87
CA GLN A 90 3.33 -3.63 17.92
C GLN A 90 4.16 -3.67 16.63
N PRO A 91 4.44 -4.87 16.10
CA PRO A 91 5.16 -5.04 14.84
C PRO A 91 4.44 -4.43 13.64
#